data_AF-A0A0F5LW83-F1
#
_entry.id   AF-A0A0F5LW83-F1
#
_cell.length_a   1.000
_cell.length_b   1.000
_cell.length_c   1.000
_cell.angle_alpha   90.00
_cell.angle_beta   90.00
_cell.angle_gamma   90.00
#
_symmetry.space_group_name_H-M   'P 1'
#
loop_
_entity.id
_entity.type
_entity.pdbx_description
1 polymer ?
#
loop_
_entity_poly.entity_id
_entity_poly.type
_entity_poly.pdbx_seq_one_letter_code
_entity_poly.pdbx_strand_id
1 'polypeptide(L)'
;MNIPAWTKPALYGAVAGAILLAVVGFMWGGWVTGGSAQDIAAKRSAADVVLALTPYCVERSRTDANSVAVLAEFTAATSTGRRTVIEKAGWATPMGADAPNRALALACATALTPV
;
A
#
# COMPACT_ATOMS: atom_id res chain seq x y z
N MET A 1 48.70 21.92 19.38
CA MET A 1 47.83 22.06 18.18
C MET A 1 47.08 23.38 18.31
N ASN A 2 47.39 24.40 17.51
CA ASN A 2 46.71 25.70 17.56
C ASN A 2 45.55 25.70 16.55
N ILE A 3 44.32 25.61 17.04
CA ILE A 3 43.13 25.70 16.17
C ILE A 3 42.92 27.18 15.82
N PRO A 4 42.92 27.55 14.53
CA PRO A 4 42.79 28.95 14.12
C PRO A 4 41.42 29.52 14.52
N ALA A 5 41.37 30.81 14.87
CA ALA A 5 40.16 31.45 15.37
C ALA A 5 38.97 31.41 14.38
N TRP A 6 39.25 31.26 13.08
CA TRP A 6 38.24 31.13 12.02
C TRP A 6 37.48 29.77 12.04
N THR A 7 37.98 28.76 12.74
CA THR A 7 37.31 27.45 12.81
C THR A 7 35.96 27.53 13.53
N LYS A 8 35.83 28.40 14.55
CA LYS A 8 34.56 28.60 15.27
C LYS A 8 33.42 29.07 14.36
N PRO A 9 33.53 30.21 13.65
CA PRO A 9 32.46 30.67 12.76
C PRO A 9 32.21 29.72 11.59
N ALA A 10 33.24 29.04 11.07
CA ALA A 10 33.08 28.04 10.02
C ALA A 10 32.21 26.85 10.47
N LEU A 11 32.38 26.36 11.70
CA LEU A 11 31.56 25.27 12.25
C LEU A 11 30.09 25.69 12.39
N TYR A 12 29.81 26.90 12.88
CA TYR A 12 28.44 27.39 12.97
C TYR A 12 27.77 27.54 11.60
N GLY A 13 28.51 28.03 10.59
CA GLY A 13 28.02 28.12 9.21
C GLY A 13 27.70 26.75 8.62
N ALA A 14 28.55 25.75 8.86
CA ALA A 14 28.32 24.38 8.39
C ALA A 14 27.06 23.76 9.03
N VAL A 15 26.86 23.95 10.33
CA VAL A 15 25.65 23.46 11.02
C VAL A 15 24.39 24.15 10.50
N ALA A 16 24.42 25.47 10.36
CA ALA A 16 23.28 26.23 9.85
C ALA A 16 22.93 25.84 8.39
N GLY A 17 23.95 25.66 7.54
CA GLY A 17 23.77 25.22 6.16
C GLY A 17 23.19 23.81 6.07
N ALA A 18 23.67 22.88 6.89
CA ALA A 18 23.14 21.51 6.93
C ALA A 18 21.66 21.48 7.35
N ILE A 19 21.27 22.28 8.33
CA ILE A 19 19.88 22.41 8.77
C ILE A 19 19.00 22.96 7.63
N LEU A 20 19.44 24.03 6.98
CA LEU A 20 18.69 24.62 5.86
C LEU A 20 18.51 23.63 4.70
N LEU A 21 19.55 22.90 4.31
CA LEU A 21 19.47 21.87 3.28
C LEU A 21 18.53 20.74 3.67
N ALA A 22 18.58 20.29 4.93
CA ALA A 22 17.66 19.26 5.42
C ALA A 22 16.20 19.74 5.38
N VAL A 23 15.91 20.95 5.86
CA VAL A 23 14.55 21.50 5.83
C VAL A 23 14.02 21.59 4.41
N VAL A 24 14.80 22.17 3.48
CA VAL A 24 14.39 22.30 2.07
C VAL A 24 14.23 20.92 1.43
N GLY A 25 15.19 20.01 1.66
CA GLY A 25 15.18 18.67 1.09
C GLY A 25 13.99 17.83 1.55
N PHE A 26 13.72 17.77 2.85
CA PHE A 26 12.68 16.92 3.42
C PHE A 26 11.27 17.53 3.33
N MET A 27 11.12 18.86 3.29
CA MET A 27 9.79 19.49 3.17
C MET A 27 9.33 19.67 1.74
N TRP A 28 10.22 20.11 0.83
CA TRP A 28 9.85 20.42 -0.55
C TRP A 28 10.59 19.58 -1.58
N GLY A 29 11.87 19.27 -1.35
CA GLY A 29 12.69 18.47 -2.25
C GLY A 29 12.29 16.99 -2.35
N GLY A 30 11.31 16.55 -1.56
CA GLY A 30 10.83 15.16 -1.57
C GLY A 30 11.86 14.16 -1.05
N TRP A 31 12.87 14.61 -0.30
CA TRP A 31 13.82 13.70 0.33
C TRP A 31 13.09 12.84 1.35
N VAL A 32 13.45 11.57 1.34
CA VAL A 32 12.91 10.56 2.23
C VAL A 32 14.06 9.68 2.70
N THR A 33 14.00 9.19 3.92
CA THR A 33 15.02 8.28 4.44
C THR A 33 14.92 6.92 3.72
N GLY A 34 16.00 6.14 3.68
CA GLY A 34 16.01 4.84 3.00
C GLY A 34 14.92 3.88 3.50
N GLY A 35 14.67 3.83 4.81
CA GLY A 35 13.60 3.01 5.39
C GLY A 35 12.19 3.46 4.97
N SER A 36 11.94 4.77 4.98
CA SER A 36 10.67 5.32 4.49
C SER A 36 10.50 5.12 2.98
N ALA A 37 11.57 5.20 2.19
CA ALA A 37 11.53 4.89 0.76
C ALA A 37 11.12 3.44 0.49
N GLN A 38 11.67 2.49 1.26
CA GLN A 38 11.33 1.07 1.16
C GLN A 38 9.87 0.81 1.57
N ASP A 39 9.40 1.42 2.66
CA ASP A 39 8.00 1.29 3.11
C ASP A 39 7.01 1.87 2.07
N ILE A 40 7.32 3.05 1.51
CA ILE A 40 6.52 3.66 0.45
C ILE A 40 6.49 2.76 -0.80
N ALA A 41 7.64 2.21 -1.20
CA ALA A 41 7.72 1.30 -2.34
C ALA A 41 6.89 0.04 -2.10
N ALA A 42 7.03 -0.61 -0.94
CA ALA A 42 6.29 -1.81 -0.60
C ALA A 42 4.77 -1.57 -0.59
N LYS A 43 4.31 -0.45 -0.01
CA LYS A 43 2.89 -0.07 0.01
C LYS A 43 2.34 0.21 -1.39
N ARG A 44 3.10 0.92 -2.23
CA ARG A 44 2.70 1.19 -3.63
C ARG A 44 2.62 -0.10 -4.43
N SER A 45 3.64 -0.95 -4.37
CA SER A 45 3.62 -2.24 -5.08
C SER A 45 2.43 -3.10 -4.66
N ALA A 46 2.12 -3.17 -3.36
CA ALA A 46 0.95 -3.91 -2.88
C ALA A 46 -0.37 -3.32 -3.41
N ALA A 47 -0.50 -1.99 -3.43
CA ALA A 47 -1.69 -1.30 -3.94
C ALA A 47 -1.86 -1.48 -5.46
N ASP A 48 -0.78 -1.36 -6.23
CA ASP A 48 -0.80 -1.51 -7.69
C ASP A 48 -1.17 -2.94 -8.09
N VAL A 49 -0.62 -3.94 -7.40
CA VAL A 49 -0.99 -5.35 -7.59
C VAL A 49 -2.47 -5.56 -7.30
N VAL A 50 -3.00 -4.96 -6.24
CA VAL A 50 -4.43 -5.05 -5.90
C VAL A 50 -5.29 -4.38 -6.97
N LEU A 51 -4.92 -3.19 -7.45
CA LEU A 51 -5.64 -2.48 -8.51
C LEU A 51 -5.66 -3.28 -9.83
N ALA A 52 -4.53 -3.87 -10.21
CA ALA A 52 -4.42 -4.70 -11.40
C ALA A 52 -5.20 -6.02 -11.30
N LEU A 53 -5.30 -6.60 -10.10
CA LEU A 53 -5.99 -7.87 -9.87
C LEU A 53 -7.46 -7.72 -9.47
N THR A 54 -7.91 -6.52 -9.11
CA THR A 54 -9.33 -6.24 -8.85
C THR A 54 -10.25 -6.62 -10.03
N PRO A 55 -9.96 -6.23 -11.29
CA PRO A 55 -10.80 -6.67 -12.41
C PRO A 55 -10.80 -8.19 -12.59
N TYR A 56 -9.68 -8.87 -12.28
CA TYR A 56 -9.62 -10.33 -12.27
C TYR A 56 -10.56 -10.94 -11.23
N CYS A 57 -10.58 -10.41 -10.00
CA CYS A 57 -11.50 -10.87 -8.97
C CYS A 57 -12.98 -10.67 -9.36
N VAL A 58 -13.30 -9.53 -9.99
CA VAL A 58 -14.65 -9.24 -10.46
C VAL A 58 -15.06 -10.21 -11.57
N GLU A 59 -14.18 -10.50 -12.53
CA GLU A 59 -14.48 -11.49 -13.58
C GLU A 59 -14.62 -12.90 -13.02
N ARG A 60 -13.79 -13.26 -12.04
CA ARG A 60 -13.89 -14.54 -11.31
C ARG A 60 -15.25 -14.67 -10.62
N SER A 61 -15.74 -13.61 -9.99
CA SER A 61 -17.04 -13.62 -9.32
C SER A 61 -18.22 -13.83 -10.27
N ARG A 62 -18.09 -13.48 -11.55
CA ARG A 62 -19.12 -13.68 -12.58
C ARG A 62 -19.05 -15.06 -13.22
N THR A 63 -17.84 -15.59 -13.38
CA THR A 63 -17.58 -16.86 -14.07
C THR A 63 -17.58 -18.08 -13.15
N ASP A 64 -17.55 -17.88 -11.83
CA ASP A 64 -17.63 -18.97 -10.86
C ASP A 64 -18.99 -19.68 -10.94
N ALA A 65 -18.95 -21.01 -10.94
CA ALA A 65 -20.14 -21.87 -10.87
C ALA A 65 -20.96 -21.62 -9.59
N ASN A 66 -20.30 -21.22 -8.50
CA ASN A 66 -20.95 -20.90 -7.22
C ASN A 66 -21.21 -19.40 -7.01
N SER A 67 -21.02 -18.58 -8.05
CA SER A 67 -21.20 -17.12 -8.01
C SER A 67 -22.47 -16.67 -7.31
N VAL A 68 -23.62 -17.27 -7.66
CA VAL A 68 -24.93 -16.93 -7.09
C VAL A 68 -24.98 -17.17 -5.58
N ALA A 69 -24.48 -18.30 -5.10
CA ALA A 69 -24.48 -18.65 -3.69
C ALA A 69 -23.51 -17.75 -2.89
N VAL A 70 -22.32 -17.52 -3.43
CA VAL A 70 -21.29 -16.69 -2.79
C VAL A 70 -21.71 -15.22 -2.74
N LEU A 71 -22.35 -14.69 -3.79
CA LEU A 71 -22.88 -13.32 -3.80
C LEU A 71 -24.06 -13.15 -2.83
N ALA A 72 -24.90 -14.18 -2.67
CA ALA A 72 -25.94 -14.18 -1.65
C ALA A 72 -25.36 -14.13 -0.22
N GLU A 73 -24.32 -14.92 0.06
CA GLU A 73 -23.61 -14.87 1.34
C GLU A 73 -22.89 -13.52 1.54
N PHE A 74 -22.28 -12.97 0.49
CA PHE A 74 -21.60 -11.68 0.51
C PHE A 74 -22.54 -10.53 0.84
N THR A 75 -23.72 -10.50 0.21
CA THR A 75 -24.72 -9.45 0.46
C THR A 75 -25.28 -9.52 1.87
N ALA A 76 -25.48 -10.74 2.40
CA ALA A 76 -25.92 -10.98 3.78
C ALA A 76 -24.83 -10.72 4.84
N ALA A 77 -23.55 -10.80 4.47
CA ALA A 77 -22.43 -10.60 5.38
C ALA A 77 -22.20 -9.12 5.73
N THR A 78 -21.70 -8.89 6.95
CA THR A 78 -21.21 -7.57 7.39
C THR A 78 -19.93 -7.17 6.65
N SER A 79 -19.53 -5.89 6.70
CA SER A 79 -18.33 -5.38 6.00
C SER A 79 -17.06 -6.20 6.30
N THR A 80 -16.89 -6.66 7.54
CA THR A 80 -15.78 -7.54 7.94
C THR A 80 -15.93 -8.96 7.40
N GLY A 81 -17.17 -9.48 7.34
CA GLY A 81 -17.48 -10.84 6.85
C GLY A 81 -17.41 -10.97 5.33
N ARG A 82 -17.74 -9.91 4.59
CA ARG A 82 -17.66 -9.83 3.12
C ARG A 82 -16.28 -10.21 2.59
N ARG A 83 -15.22 -9.77 3.26
CA ARG A 83 -13.84 -10.13 2.94
C ARG A 83 -13.63 -11.66 3.06
N THR A 84 -14.09 -12.24 4.16
CA THR A 84 -13.95 -13.67 4.44
C THR A 84 -14.69 -14.53 3.42
N VAL A 85 -15.86 -14.08 2.96
CA VAL A 85 -16.62 -14.77 1.90
C VAL A 85 -15.82 -14.83 0.60
N ILE A 86 -15.23 -13.70 0.18
CA ILE A 86 -14.39 -13.61 -1.03
C ILE A 86 -13.11 -14.45 -0.89
N GLU A 87 -12.48 -14.46 0.30
CA GLU A 87 -11.30 -15.30 0.59
C GLU A 87 -11.64 -16.80 0.49
N LYS A 88 -12.76 -17.22 1.09
CA LYS A 88 -13.24 -18.62 1.05
C LYS A 88 -13.62 -19.07 -0.36
N ALA A 89 -14.20 -18.18 -1.16
CA ALA A 89 -14.52 -18.43 -2.55
C ALA A 89 -13.27 -18.48 -3.46
N GLY A 90 -12.09 -18.09 -2.95
CA GLY A 90 -10.84 -18.08 -3.70
C GLY A 90 -10.74 -16.96 -4.75
N TRP A 91 -11.68 -16.01 -4.76
CA TRP A 91 -11.68 -14.91 -5.73
C TRP A 91 -10.55 -13.91 -5.47
N ALA A 92 -10.07 -13.84 -4.23
CA ALA A 92 -8.91 -13.05 -3.83
C ALA A 92 -7.57 -13.80 -3.92
N THR A 93 -7.53 -14.98 -4.54
CA THR A 93 -6.29 -15.74 -4.76
C THR A 93 -5.79 -15.49 -6.18
N PRO A 94 -4.68 -14.75 -6.37
CA PRO A 94 -4.09 -14.51 -7.68
C PRO A 94 -3.67 -15.83 -8.35
N MET A 95 -3.63 -15.85 -9.69
CA MET A 95 -3.15 -17.02 -10.43
C MET A 95 -1.69 -17.35 -10.01
N GLY A 96 -1.45 -18.57 -9.55
CA GLY A 96 -0.14 -19.02 -9.08
C GLY A 96 0.19 -18.70 -7.62
N ALA A 97 -0.76 -18.15 -6.85
CA ALA A 97 -0.62 -17.99 -5.40
C ALA A 97 -1.33 -19.11 -4.64
N ASP A 98 -0.72 -19.60 -3.56
CA ASP A 98 -1.30 -20.64 -2.70
C ASP A 98 -2.23 -20.08 -1.62
N ALA A 99 -2.20 -18.77 -1.39
CA ALA A 99 -2.95 -18.10 -0.33
C ALA A 99 -3.71 -16.85 -0.84
N PRO A 100 -4.90 -16.56 -0.27
CA PRO A 100 -5.67 -15.39 -0.64
C PRO A 100 -4.98 -14.10 -0.19
N ASN A 101 -4.99 -13.09 -1.04
CA ASN A 101 -4.48 -11.76 -0.71
C ASN A 101 -5.58 -10.93 -0.04
N ARG A 102 -5.38 -10.62 1.24
CA ARG A 102 -6.33 -9.83 2.05
C ARG A 102 -6.66 -8.47 1.46
N ALA A 103 -5.67 -7.77 0.89
CA ALA A 103 -5.88 -6.45 0.30
C ALA A 103 -6.69 -6.54 -0.99
N LEU A 104 -6.48 -7.61 -1.76
CA LEU A 104 -7.30 -7.92 -2.94
C LEU A 104 -8.74 -8.28 -2.56
N ALA A 105 -8.93 -9.07 -1.50
CA ALA A 105 -10.26 -9.40 -0.99
C ALA A 105 -11.06 -8.17 -0.58
N LEU A 106 -10.40 -7.19 0.06
CA LEU A 106 -11.01 -5.91 0.43
C LEU A 106 -11.38 -5.08 -0.80
N ALA A 107 -10.46 -4.90 -1.74
CA ALA A 107 -10.73 -4.13 -2.95
C ALA A 107 -11.85 -4.75 -3.79
N CYS A 108 -11.87 -6.08 -3.90
CA CYS A 108 -12.92 -6.80 -4.57
C CYS A 108 -14.28 -6.69 -3.85
N ALA A 109 -14.28 -6.75 -2.51
CA ALA A 109 -15.50 -6.47 -1.74
C ALA A 109 -16.04 -5.08 -2.03
N THR A 110 -15.17 -4.06 -2.07
CA THR A 110 -15.58 -2.68 -2.40
C THR A 110 -16.08 -2.54 -3.83
N ALA A 111 -15.51 -3.28 -4.80
CA ALA A 111 -15.99 -3.27 -6.18
C ALA A 111 -17.34 -3.99 -6.36
N LEU A 112 -17.63 -4.99 -5.52
CA LEU A 112 -18.86 -5.79 -5.57
C LEU A 112 -19.98 -5.25 -4.68
N THR A 113 -19.72 -4.29 -3.79
CA THR A 113 -20.78 -3.68 -3.00
C THR A 113 -21.76 -2.94 -3.90
N PRO A 114 -23.06 -3.29 -3.88
CA PRO A 114 -24.06 -2.54 -4.62
C PRO A 114 -24.14 -1.11 -4.07
N VAL A 115 -24.10 -0.13 -4.98
CA VAL A 115 -24.38 1.29 -4.71
C VAL A 115 -25.88 1.53 -4.65
#